data_AF-A0A2A2LJQ6-F1
#
_entry.id   AF-A0A2A2LJQ6-F1
#
_cell.length_a   1.000
_cell.length_b   1.000
_cell.length_c   1.000
_cell.angle_alpha   90.00
_cell.angle_beta   90.00
_cell.angle_gamma   90.00
#
_symmetry.space_group_name_H-M   'P 1'
#
loop_
_entity.id
_entity.type
_entity.pdbx_description
1 polymer ?
#
loop_
_entity_poly.entity_id
_entity_poly.type
_entity_poly.pdbx_seq_one_letter_code
_entity_poly.pdbx_strand_id
1 'polypeptide(L)'
;MILDVLPLELMREVLLDLPTVDIIQTVKCTRRLHYFATEKDKALGRRLQNCIILSGRLCIGSIFCWKCGNPVLCLYLGTKFFRANDAATQWNHNSFDFWFEGGCKCWHINGPKIEPDLLNHPSSFYESHLLKGFENRTNFVINNGSLDDAVINCGKLFNILTKFSIVRVFRLELDSSDGHIWDKMNPFFNANPPDLRIQSYVSICNVDSEIKLDSFSAGSIFSNGLVEISIRSRFKPILVNAYHEVFRRTPNVFFSGITLPYTYEDLFGFFKDTKELTLGSVTRITKQQLCQLVQNFYEVKHDEECFFKIGIEEDFLVKDLLTLIPEEAYSLHLKRSGDIGPEPEMMIWAEMTDRFGGRWGLMDITVYELGIVRDENLLIICSMKYFNEDSDQFDSDQSDSYQSDSDQSDSDSDQL
;
A
#
# COMPACT_ATOMS: atom_id res chain seq x y z
N MET A 1 13.76 -37.58 -7.47
CA MET A 1 14.06 -36.24 -8.01
C MET A 1 15.56 -36.14 -8.22
N ILE A 2 16.04 -35.68 -9.38
CA ILE A 2 17.49 -35.73 -9.74
C ILE A 2 18.37 -34.96 -8.74
N LEU A 3 17.87 -33.85 -8.20
CA LEU A 3 18.59 -33.06 -7.18
C LEU A 3 18.94 -33.86 -5.91
N ASP A 4 18.12 -34.85 -5.55
CA ASP A 4 18.28 -35.62 -4.32
C ASP A 4 19.39 -36.68 -4.42
N VAL A 5 19.95 -36.92 -5.61
CA VAL A 5 21.11 -37.83 -5.80
C VAL A 5 22.40 -37.08 -6.09
N LEU A 6 22.36 -35.74 -6.21
CA LEU A 6 23.55 -34.95 -6.46
C LEU A 6 24.41 -34.80 -5.18
N PRO A 7 25.74 -34.64 -5.34
CA PRO A 7 26.62 -34.09 -4.31
C PRO A 7 26.09 -32.76 -3.78
N LEU A 8 26.35 -32.47 -2.50
CA LEU A 8 25.80 -31.27 -1.83
C LEU A 8 26.26 -29.97 -2.50
N GLU A 9 27.48 -29.96 -3.05
CA GLU A 9 28.07 -28.83 -3.75
C GLU A 9 27.31 -28.50 -5.04
N LEU A 10 27.06 -29.52 -5.87
CA LEU A 10 26.29 -29.37 -7.12
C LEU A 10 24.83 -29.03 -6.83
N MET A 11 24.25 -29.64 -5.79
CA MET A 11 22.90 -29.33 -5.34
C MET A 11 22.79 -27.87 -4.90
N ARG A 12 23.78 -27.35 -4.18
CA ARG A 12 23.87 -25.94 -3.77
C ARG A 12 23.93 -25.01 -4.98
N GLU A 13 24.82 -25.29 -5.92
CA GLU A 13 25.00 -24.46 -7.13
C GLU A 13 23.70 -24.38 -7.93
N VAL A 14 23.06 -25.52 -8.18
CA VAL A 14 21.79 -25.56 -8.91
C VAL A 14 20.71 -24.77 -8.17
N LEU A 15 20.55 -24.96 -6.86
CA LEU A 15 19.55 -24.23 -6.07
C LEU A 15 19.84 -22.73 -6.03
N LEU A 16 21.10 -22.30 -5.90
CA LEU A 16 21.46 -20.88 -5.86
C LEU A 16 21.29 -20.16 -7.20
N ASP A 17 21.14 -20.88 -8.32
CA ASP A 17 20.87 -20.25 -9.61
C ASP A 17 19.36 -20.04 -9.87
N LEU A 18 18.51 -20.86 -9.23
CA LEU A 18 17.05 -20.74 -9.31
C LEU A 18 16.56 -19.42 -8.70
N PRO A 19 15.44 -18.84 -9.16
CA PRO A 19 14.70 -17.80 -8.44
C PRO A 19 14.31 -18.24 -7.03
N THR A 20 14.24 -17.30 -6.08
CA THR A 20 13.97 -17.62 -4.66
C THR A 20 12.65 -18.37 -4.48
N VAL A 21 11.63 -18.06 -5.29
CA VAL A 21 10.34 -18.77 -5.24
C VAL A 21 10.46 -20.23 -5.68
N ASP A 22 11.22 -20.49 -6.74
CA ASP A 22 11.46 -21.85 -7.24
C ASP A 22 12.31 -22.65 -6.25
N ILE A 23 13.23 -22.00 -5.53
CA ILE A 23 13.92 -22.64 -4.39
C ILE A 23 12.90 -23.08 -3.34
N ILE A 24 11.99 -22.18 -2.90
CA ILE A 24 10.98 -22.50 -1.88
C ILE A 24 10.14 -23.72 -2.28
N GLN A 25 9.70 -23.78 -3.54
CA GLN A 25 8.91 -24.90 -4.05
C GLN A 25 9.76 -26.18 -4.10
N THR A 26 10.98 -26.09 -4.63
CA THR A 26 11.89 -27.23 -4.80
C THR A 26 12.32 -27.84 -3.47
N VAL A 27 12.69 -27.01 -2.48
CA VAL A 27 13.17 -27.51 -1.19
C VAL A 27 12.05 -28.15 -0.37
N LYS A 28 10.78 -27.82 -0.63
CA LYS A 28 9.62 -28.47 -0.01
C LYS A 28 9.34 -29.88 -0.57
N CYS A 29 9.91 -30.26 -1.71
CA CYS A 29 9.64 -31.56 -2.33
C CYS A 29 10.21 -32.74 -1.54
N THR A 30 11.34 -32.59 -0.84
CA THR A 30 11.91 -33.68 -0.03
C THR A 30 12.46 -33.16 1.30
N ARG A 31 12.42 -34.01 2.34
CA ARG A 31 12.98 -33.67 3.66
C ARG A 31 14.48 -33.36 3.60
N ARG A 32 15.23 -34.04 2.74
CA ARG A 32 16.68 -33.82 2.58
C ARG A 32 16.97 -32.43 2.02
N LEU A 33 16.24 -31.98 0.99
CA LEU A 33 16.44 -30.66 0.42
C LEU A 33 16.01 -29.55 1.36
N HIS A 34 14.88 -29.73 2.04
CA HIS A 34 14.44 -28.80 3.08
C HIS A 34 15.53 -28.66 4.16
N TYR A 35 15.95 -29.77 4.75
CA TYR A 35 16.98 -29.78 5.79
C TYR A 35 18.31 -29.19 5.30
N PHE A 36 18.72 -29.49 4.07
CA PHE A 36 19.93 -28.91 3.51
C PHE A 36 19.83 -27.39 3.39
N ALA A 37 18.75 -26.89 2.81
CA ALA A 37 18.57 -25.47 2.54
C ALA A 37 18.30 -24.65 3.82
N THR A 38 17.62 -25.20 4.83
CA THR A 38 17.30 -24.47 6.07
C THR A 38 18.34 -24.64 7.16
N GLU A 39 18.96 -25.83 7.29
CA GLU A 39 19.83 -26.16 8.45
C GLU A 39 21.31 -26.31 8.10
N LYS A 40 21.68 -26.61 6.85
CA LYS A 40 23.08 -26.92 6.48
C LYS A 40 23.76 -25.83 5.67
N ASP A 41 23.09 -25.29 4.66
CA ASP A 41 23.68 -24.29 3.78
C ASP A 41 23.28 -22.87 4.20
N LYS A 42 24.26 -22.10 4.69
CA LYS A 42 24.00 -20.73 5.17
C LYS A 42 23.56 -19.78 4.06
N ALA A 43 23.99 -19.98 2.81
CA ALA A 43 23.65 -19.07 1.72
C ALA A 43 22.19 -19.28 1.27
N LEU A 44 21.78 -20.54 1.10
CA LEU A 44 20.39 -20.90 0.82
C LEU A 44 19.47 -20.51 1.98
N GLY A 45 19.87 -20.78 3.23
CA GLY A 45 19.11 -20.39 4.41
C GLY A 45 18.86 -18.89 4.47
N ARG A 46 19.88 -18.07 4.22
CA ARG A 46 19.72 -16.61 4.11
C ARG A 46 18.78 -16.21 2.99
N ARG A 47 18.91 -16.80 1.80
CA ARG A 47 18.06 -16.49 0.64
C ARG A 47 16.59 -16.79 0.90
N LEU A 48 16.28 -17.84 1.67
CA LEU A 48 14.93 -18.21 2.08
C LEU A 48 14.37 -17.31 3.19
N GLN A 49 15.22 -16.68 4.00
CA GLN A 49 14.82 -15.77 5.07
C GLN A 49 14.66 -14.33 4.59
N ASN A 50 15.32 -13.96 3.49
CA ASN A 50 15.34 -12.61 2.93
C ASN A 50 14.00 -12.25 2.28
N CYS A 51 13.20 -11.45 2.99
CA CYS A 51 11.92 -10.92 2.53
C CYS A 51 12.03 -9.43 2.23
N ILE A 52 11.26 -8.95 1.25
CA ILE A 52 11.18 -7.53 0.94
C ILE A 52 9.73 -7.08 0.81
N ILE A 53 9.48 -5.86 1.24
CA ILE A 53 8.36 -5.05 0.77
C ILE A 53 8.93 -4.12 -0.29
N LEU A 54 8.38 -4.21 -1.49
CA LEU A 54 8.81 -3.46 -2.65
C LEU A 54 7.84 -2.31 -2.88
N SER A 55 8.36 -1.09 -2.89
CA SER A 55 7.58 0.12 -3.16
C SER A 55 8.22 0.82 -4.35
N GLY A 56 7.75 0.53 -5.55
CA GLY A 56 8.10 1.25 -6.75
C GLY A 56 7.34 2.57 -6.80
N ARG A 57 8.05 3.69 -6.90
CA ARG A 57 7.45 4.99 -7.18
C ARG A 57 8.04 5.50 -8.48
N LEU A 58 7.34 5.26 -9.57
CA LEU A 58 7.73 5.84 -10.85
C LEU A 58 7.22 7.27 -10.82
N CYS A 59 8.10 8.20 -10.48
CA CYS A 59 7.83 9.63 -10.58
C CYS A 59 8.87 10.27 -11.47
N ILE A 60 8.45 10.99 -12.52
CA ILE A 60 9.26 12.03 -13.14
C ILE A 60 8.81 13.37 -12.57
N GLY A 61 9.75 14.09 -11.96
CA GLY A 61 9.65 15.54 -11.80
C GLY A 61 8.46 16.07 -11.01
N SER A 62 8.48 15.96 -9.69
CA SER A 62 7.76 16.90 -8.81
C SER A 62 8.53 17.28 -7.55
N ILE A 63 9.74 16.73 -7.37
CA ILE A 63 10.62 17.09 -6.29
C ILE A 63 11.45 18.29 -6.74
N PHE A 64 11.01 19.48 -6.33
CA PHE A 64 11.85 20.67 -6.44
C PHE A 64 12.97 20.59 -5.42
N CYS A 65 14.19 20.87 -5.86
CA CYS A 65 15.29 20.94 -4.93
C CYS A 65 15.11 22.11 -3.97
N TRP A 66 14.94 21.80 -2.70
CA TRP A 66 14.77 22.77 -1.61
C TRP A 66 15.86 23.85 -1.56
N LYS A 67 17.05 23.59 -2.12
CA LYS A 67 18.14 24.57 -2.21
C LYS A 67 18.02 25.51 -3.42
N CYS A 68 17.70 24.96 -4.60
CA CYS A 68 17.83 25.68 -5.87
C CYS A 68 16.48 26.02 -6.51
N GLY A 69 15.37 25.46 -6.01
CA GLY A 69 14.04 25.55 -6.61
C GLY A 69 13.90 24.85 -7.96
N ASN A 70 14.98 24.29 -8.53
CA ASN A 70 14.93 23.61 -9.82
C ASN A 70 14.39 22.17 -9.66
N PRO A 71 13.70 21.65 -10.68
CA PRO A 71 13.23 20.27 -10.66
C PRO A 71 14.39 19.27 -10.62
N VAL A 72 14.18 18.18 -9.88
CA VAL A 72 15.04 17.00 -9.91
C VAL A 72 14.36 15.95 -10.79
N LEU A 73 15.10 15.44 -11.78
CA LEU A 73 14.66 14.37 -12.67
C LEU A 73 15.34 13.07 -12.23
N CYS A 74 14.58 12.16 -11.62
CA CYS A 74 15.06 10.85 -11.20
C CYS A 74 13.90 9.85 -11.12
N LEU A 75 14.14 8.56 -11.35
CA LEU A 75 13.18 7.50 -11.01
C LEU A 75 13.51 6.95 -9.61
N TYR A 76 12.48 6.60 -8.84
CA TYR A 76 12.63 6.11 -7.48
C TYR A 76 12.18 4.65 -7.34
N LEU A 77 13.04 3.81 -6.78
CA LEU A 77 12.65 2.47 -6.36
C LEU A 77 12.96 2.31 -4.86
N GLY A 78 11.90 2.27 -4.06
CA GLY A 78 11.98 2.04 -2.62
C GLY A 78 11.88 0.57 -2.28
N THR A 79 12.66 0.15 -1.30
CA THR A 79 12.68 -1.23 -0.80
C THR A 79 12.77 -1.23 0.72
N LYS A 80 11.86 -1.94 1.37
CA LYS A 80 11.96 -2.22 2.80
C LYS A 80 12.37 -3.68 2.97
N PHE A 81 13.58 -3.86 3.48
CA PHE A 81 14.18 -5.17 3.71
C PHE A 81 13.89 -5.63 5.15
N PHE A 82 13.58 -6.92 5.31
CA PHE A 82 13.45 -7.57 6.61
C PHE A 82 13.71 -9.08 6.49
N ARG A 83 14.09 -9.74 7.58
CA ARG A 83 14.17 -11.21 7.58
C ARG A 83 12.87 -11.80 8.11
N ALA A 84 12.49 -12.97 7.59
CA ALA A 84 11.26 -13.66 7.96
C ALA A 84 11.11 -13.94 9.47
N ASN A 85 12.21 -13.93 10.22
CA ASN A 85 12.25 -14.22 11.66
C ASN A 85 12.51 -12.97 12.53
N ASP A 86 12.64 -11.78 11.93
CA ASP A 86 12.82 -10.55 12.70
C ASP A 86 11.45 -10.08 13.19
N ALA A 87 11.37 -9.70 14.47
CA ALA A 87 10.15 -9.10 15.03
C ALA A 87 9.76 -7.86 14.20
N ALA A 88 8.45 -7.64 14.04
CA ALA A 88 7.83 -6.68 13.10
C ALA A 88 8.19 -5.19 13.27
N THR A 89 9.25 -4.84 14.01
CA THR A 89 9.63 -3.48 14.37
C THR A 89 10.98 -3.03 13.79
N GLN A 90 11.84 -3.92 13.28
CA GLN A 90 13.13 -3.53 12.68
C GLN A 90 13.11 -3.60 11.15
N TRP A 91 12.70 -2.49 10.53
CA TRP A 91 12.61 -2.35 9.09
C TRP A 91 13.85 -1.62 8.58
N ASN A 92 14.56 -2.22 7.63
CA ASN A 92 15.66 -1.55 6.93
C ASN A 92 15.14 -0.95 5.62
N HIS A 93 14.76 0.32 5.68
CA HIS A 93 14.39 1.09 4.49
C HIS A 93 15.64 1.43 3.70
N ASN A 94 15.62 1.07 2.43
CA ASN A 94 16.65 1.35 1.45
C ASN A 94 15.97 1.94 0.21
N SER A 95 16.56 2.97 -0.39
CA SER A 95 16.09 3.51 -1.67
C SER A 95 17.14 3.36 -2.76
N PHE A 96 16.67 3.25 -3.99
CA PHE A 96 17.49 3.29 -5.20
C PHE A 96 16.99 4.43 -6.07
N ASP A 97 17.84 5.44 -6.23
CA ASP A 97 17.54 6.62 -7.01
C ASP A 97 18.26 6.52 -8.36
N PHE A 98 17.48 6.45 -9.45
CA PHE A 98 18.00 6.39 -10.82
C PHE A 98 18.08 7.80 -11.38
N TRP A 99 19.28 8.35 -11.37
CA TRP A 99 19.58 9.70 -11.83
C TRP A 99 19.92 9.69 -13.31
N PHE A 100 19.60 10.77 -14.02
CA PHE A 100 20.00 10.97 -15.41
C PHE A 100 20.26 12.43 -15.72
N GLU A 101 20.90 12.71 -16.85
CA GLU A 101 21.30 14.07 -17.22
C GLU A 101 20.09 15.03 -17.32
N GLY A 102 20.24 16.25 -16.79
CA GLY A 102 19.22 17.32 -16.85
C GLY A 102 18.62 17.76 -15.51
N GLY A 103 18.86 17.08 -14.39
CA GLY A 103 18.32 17.43 -13.06
C GLY A 103 19.15 18.43 -12.22
N CYS A 104 18.56 19.01 -11.16
CA CYS A 104 19.29 19.93 -10.26
C CYS A 104 20.48 19.25 -9.56
N LYS A 105 21.69 19.78 -9.78
CA LYS A 105 22.94 19.32 -9.14
C LYS A 105 23.04 19.65 -7.65
N CYS A 106 22.18 20.53 -7.13
CA CYS A 106 22.19 20.95 -5.72
C CYS A 106 21.59 19.90 -4.77
N TRP A 107 20.81 18.95 -5.32
CA TRP A 107 20.30 17.82 -4.56
C TRP A 107 21.42 16.79 -4.39
N HIS A 108 22.29 16.99 -3.40
CA HIS A 108 23.23 15.93 -3.03
C HIS A 108 22.48 14.85 -2.25
N ILE A 109 22.14 13.74 -2.89
CA ILE A 109 21.80 12.51 -2.15
C ILE A 109 23.10 11.95 -1.61
N ASN A 110 23.23 11.94 -0.29
CA ASN A 110 24.30 11.22 0.39
C ASN A 110 24.00 9.73 0.27
N GLY A 111 24.68 9.05 -0.65
CA GLY A 111 24.52 7.62 -0.87
C GLY A 111 25.67 7.02 -1.67
N PRO A 112 26.04 5.76 -1.42
CA PRO A 112 26.97 5.04 -2.28
C PRO A 112 26.47 5.01 -3.73
N LYS A 113 27.37 5.32 -4.65
CA LYS A 113 27.10 5.28 -6.09
C LYS A 113 27.27 3.85 -6.59
N ILE A 114 26.32 3.42 -7.40
CA ILE A 114 26.35 2.14 -8.10
C ILE A 114 26.53 2.42 -9.59
N GLU A 115 27.51 1.75 -10.19
CA GLU A 115 27.67 1.76 -11.64
C GLU A 115 26.56 0.92 -12.28
N PRO A 116 25.85 1.44 -13.31
CA PRO A 116 24.75 0.72 -13.96
C PRO A 116 25.11 -0.66 -14.48
N ASP A 117 26.36 -0.85 -14.93
CA ASP A 117 26.84 -2.12 -15.48
C ASP A 117 26.80 -3.26 -14.47
N LEU A 118 26.83 -2.95 -13.17
CA LEU A 118 26.68 -3.97 -12.12
C LEU A 118 25.31 -4.66 -12.17
N LEU A 119 24.28 -3.99 -12.70
CA LEU A 119 22.94 -4.58 -12.89
C LEU A 119 22.92 -5.65 -13.99
N ASN A 120 23.94 -5.72 -14.84
CA ASN A 120 24.11 -6.82 -15.80
C ASN A 120 24.73 -8.07 -15.14
N HIS A 121 25.12 -7.98 -13.87
CA HIS A 121 25.72 -9.07 -13.09
C HIS A 121 24.92 -9.31 -11.79
N PRO A 122 23.71 -9.90 -11.87
CA PRO A 122 22.77 -9.99 -10.75
C PRO A 122 23.34 -10.62 -9.47
N SER A 123 24.12 -11.70 -9.59
CA SER A 123 24.72 -12.38 -8.44
C SER A 123 25.76 -11.49 -7.73
N SER A 124 26.61 -10.81 -8.49
CA SER A 124 27.60 -9.88 -7.95
C SER A 124 26.93 -8.67 -7.29
N PHE A 125 25.88 -8.13 -7.89
CA PHE A 125 25.08 -7.06 -7.30
C PHE A 125 24.43 -7.50 -5.98
N TYR A 126 23.86 -8.71 -5.95
CA TYR A 126 23.22 -9.26 -4.76
C TYR A 126 24.21 -9.38 -3.59
N GLU A 127 25.39 -9.96 -3.83
CA GLU A 127 26.39 -10.16 -2.78
C GLU A 127 26.99 -8.85 -2.25
N SER A 128 27.27 -7.90 -3.15
CA SER A 128 27.99 -6.68 -2.80
C SER A 128 27.11 -5.57 -2.22
N HIS A 129 25.84 -5.49 -2.65
CA HIS A 129 24.93 -4.38 -2.32
C HIS A 129 23.64 -4.87 -1.64
N LEU A 130 22.90 -5.83 -2.22
CA LEU A 130 21.61 -6.24 -1.65
C LEU A 130 21.74 -6.90 -0.28
N LEU A 131 22.70 -7.81 -0.10
CA LEU A 131 22.94 -8.43 1.21
C LEU A 131 23.22 -7.38 2.30
N LYS A 132 23.98 -6.33 1.97
CA LYS A 132 24.23 -5.21 2.90
C LYS A 132 22.97 -4.39 3.16
N GLY A 133 22.06 -4.27 2.19
CA GLY A 133 20.77 -3.60 2.36
C GLY A 133 19.84 -4.28 3.39
N PHE A 134 19.95 -5.60 3.57
CA PHE A 134 19.26 -6.31 4.67
C PHE A 134 19.83 -5.97 6.05
N GLU A 135 21.09 -5.54 6.13
CA GLU A 135 21.79 -5.28 7.39
C GLU A 135 21.79 -3.79 7.74
N ASN A 136 21.86 -2.92 6.73
CA ASN A 136 22.03 -1.47 6.88
C ASN A 136 20.95 -0.72 6.09
N ARG A 137 20.45 0.38 6.65
CA ARG A 137 19.67 1.37 5.90
C ARG A 137 20.58 2.15 4.96
N THR A 138 20.44 1.93 3.67
CA THR A 138 21.30 2.55 2.64
C THR A 138 20.46 3.09 1.49
N ASN A 139 20.76 4.33 1.09
CA ASN A 139 20.19 4.92 -0.11
C ASN A 139 21.26 4.88 -1.21
N PHE A 140 20.97 4.22 -2.31
CA PHE A 140 21.88 4.03 -3.44
C PHE A 140 21.53 4.97 -4.57
N VAL A 141 22.55 5.50 -5.23
CA VAL A 141 22.37 6.35 -6.43
C VAL A 141 22.95 5.63 -7.64
N ILE A 142 22.13 5.43 -8.66
CA ILE A 142 22.53 4.84 -9.95
C ILE A 142 22.52 5.97 -10.98
N ASN A 143 23.69 6.32 -11.51
CA ASN A 143 23.82 7.38 -12.51
C ASN A 143 23.65 6.81 -13.91
N ASN A 144 22.69 7.33 -14.67
CA ASN A 144 22.36 6.91 -16.02
C ASN A 144 22.66 8.05 -16.99
N GLY A 145 22.99 7.73 -18.24
CA GLY A 145 23.24 8.74 -19.27
C GLY A 145 21.95 9.44 -19.72
N SER A 146 20.84 8.72 -19.74
CA SER A 146 19.54 9.19 -20.22
C SER A 146 18.38 8.67 -19.38
N LEU A 147 17.18 9.22 -19.61
CA LEU A 147 15.94 8.68 -19.04
C LEU A 147 15.68 7.24 -19.50
N ASP A 148 16.00 6.91 -20.76
CA ASP A 148 15.82 5.55 -21.29
C ASP A 148 16.71 4.55 -20.56
N ASP A 149 17.97 4.92 -20.31
CA ASP A 149 18.90 4.11 -19.52
C ASP A 149 18.38 3.93 -18.08
N ALA A 150 17.89 5.01 -17.46
CA ALA A 150 17.32 4.95 -16.11
C ALA A 150 16.11 4.01 -16.04
N VAL A 151 15.22 4.05 -17.04
CA VAL A 151 14.06 3.16 -17.17
C VAL A 151 14.50 1.70 -17.29
N ILE A 152 15.44 1.41 -18.19
CA ILE A 152 15.94 0.05 -18.41
C ILE A 152 16.63 -0.49 -17.15
N ASN A 153 17.47 0.32 -16.51
CA ASN A 153 18.21 -0.09 -15.32
C ASN A 153 17.28 -0.25 -14.10
N CYS A 154 16.22 0.56 -13.99
CA CYS A 154 15.16 0.35 -13.00
C CYS A 154 14.46 -1.00 -13.20
N GLY A 155 14.08 -1.33 -14.43
CA GLY A 155 13.51 -2.64 -14.77
C GLY A 155 14.44 -3.81 -14.44
N LYS A 156 15.74 -3.69 -14.75
CA LYS A 156 16.74 -4.70 -14.38
C LYS A 156 16.81 -4.90 -12.86
N LEU A 157 16.92 -3.82 -12.09
CA LEU A 157 16.99 -3.91 -10.63
C LEU A 157 15.73 -4.57 -10.05
N PHE A 158 14.55 -4.24 -10.57
CA PHE A 158 13.29 -4.88 -10.19
C PHE A 158 13.33 -6.41 -10.40
N ASN A 159 13.79 -6.86 -11.58
CA ASN A 159 13.93 -8.29 -11.88
C ASN A 159 14.96 -8.98 -10.98
N ILE A 160 16.05 -8.30 -10.61
CA ILE A 160 17.03 -8.81 -9.64
C ILE A 160 16.35 -8.98 -8.27
N LEU A 161 15.65 -7.95 -7.78
CA LEU A 161 15.00 -7.99 -6.47
C LEU A 161 13.98 -9.13 -6.37
N THR A 162 13.11 -9.28 -7.38
CA THR A 162 12.12 -10.37 -7.44
C THR A 162 12.76 -11.75 -7.62
N LYS A 163 13.90 -11.85 -8.32
CA LYS A 163 14.65 -13.11 -8.45
C LYS A 163 15.29 -13.55 -7.12
N PHE A 164 15.86 -12.62 -6.36
CA PHE A 164 16.68 -12.95 -5.18
C PHE A 164 15.94 -12.84 -3.84
N SER A 165 14.78 -12.21 -3.79
CA SER A 165 14.04 -11.97 -2.54
C SER A 165 12.59 -12.41 -2.63
N ILE A 166 11.99 -12.75 -1.48
CA ILE A 166 10.55 -12.98 -1.40
C ILE A 166 9.84 -11.63 -1.32
N VAL A 167 9.09 -11.25 -2.36
CA VAL A 167 8.27 -10.03 -2.33
C VAL A 167 6.97 -10.29 -1.58
N ARG A 168 6.74 -9.55 -0.49
CA ARG A 168 5.55 -9.67 0.37
C ARG A 168 4.45 -8.69 0.00
N VAL A 169 4.85 -7.48 -0.39
CA VAL A 169 3.96 -6.43 -0.86
C VAL A 169 4.65 -5.72 -2.01
N PHE A 170 3.92 -5.44 -3.07
CA PHE A 170 4.36 -4.60 -4.16
C PHE A 170 3.41 -3.42 -4.31
N ARG A 171 3.91 -2.21 -4.04
CA ARG A 171 3.20 -0.95 -4.29
C ARG A 171 3.81 -0.25 -5.48
N LEU A 172 2.99 0.18 -6.42
CA LEU A 172 3.37 0.99 -7.56
C LEU A 172 2.64 2.33 -7.50
N GLU A 173 3.41 3.41 -7.37
CA GLU A 173 2.90 4.79 -7.43
C GLU A 173 3.30 5.42 -8.76
N LEU A 174 2.33 6.02 -9.46
CA LEU A 174 2.48 6.75 -10.73
C LEU A 174 1.92 8.17 -10.59
N ASP A 175 2.55 9.17 -11.21
CA ASP A 175 2.03 10.53 -11.33
C ASP A 175 1.59 10.84 -12.80
N SER A 176 0.77 11.89 -12.99
CA SER A 176 0.25 12.42 -14.28
C SER A 176 1.24 12.35 -15.44
N SER A 177 2.47 12.82 -15.20
CA SER A 177 3.51 12.93 -16.21
C SER A 177 4.13 11.59 -16.60
N ASP A 178 3.78 10.49 -15.93
CA ASP A 178 4.59 9.27 -15.94
C ASP A 178 4.09 8.19 -16.91
N GLY A 179 3.01 8.46 -17.65
CA GLY A 179 2.48 7.54 -18.67
C GLY A 179 3.54 7.12 -19.69
N HIS A 180 4.38 8.06 -20.14
CA HIS A 180 5.48 7.77 -21.05
C HIS A 180 6.62 6.96 -20.42
N ILE A 181 6.76 6.94 -19.08
CA ILE A 181 7.70 6.05 -18.37
C ILE A 181 7.17 4.63 -18.44
N TRP A 182 5.88 4.49 -18.11
CA TRP A 182 5.23 3.19 -18.16
C TRP A 182 5.31 2.60 -19.58
N ASP A 183 5.06 3.39 -20.62
CA ASP A 183 5.17 2.96 -22.01
C ASP A 183 6.58 2.46 -22.38
N LYS A 184 7.63 2.96 -21.71
CA LYS A 184 9.02 2.48 -21.88
C LYS A 184 9.34 1.27 -21.02
N MET A 185 8.79 1.17 -19.81
CA MET A 185 9.01 0.05 -18.88
C MET A 185 8.22 -1.20 -19.27
N ASN A 186 6.99 -1.04 -19.74
CA ASN A 186 6.08 -2.14 -20.05
C ASN A 186 6.68 -3.11 -21.10
N PRO A 187 7.26 -2.66 -22.23
CA PRO A 187 7.95 -3.55 -23.17
C PRO A 187 9.09 -4.34 -22.52
N PHE A 188 9.87 -3.71 -21.64
CA PHE A 188 10.95 -4.39 -20.92
C PHE A 188 10.41 -5.52 -20.04
N PHE A 189 9.38 -5.25 -19.24
CA PHE A 189 8.78 -6.28 -18.40
C PHE A 189 8.11 -7.38 -19.23
N ASN A 190 7.46 -7.05 -20.34
CA ASN A 190 6.88 -8.07 -21.21
C ASN A 190 7.95 -8.97 -21.86
N ALA A 191 9.12 -8.42 -22.19
CA ALA A 191 10.26 -9.20 -22.68
C ALA A 191 11.00 -9.97 -21.56
N ASN A 192 10.95 -9.46 -20.32
CA ASN A 192 11.65 -10.01 -19.15
C ASN A 192 10.70 -10.03 -17.94
N PRO A 193 9.70 -10.92 -17.93
CA PRO A 193 8.66 -10.90 -16.91
C PRO A 193 9.25 -11.19 -15.52
N PRO A 194 8.96 -10.35 -14.51
CA PRO A 194 9.42 -10.61 -13.15
C PRO A 194 8.72 -11.83 -12.55
N ASP A 195 9.41 -12.57 -11.68
CA ASP A 195 8.80 -13.64 -10.85
C ASP A 195 8.08 -13.03 -9.64
N LEU A 196 7.12 -12.17 -9.90
CA LEU A 196 6.27 -11.57 -8.88
C LEU A 196 5.03 -12.44 -8.70
N ARG A 197 4.88 -13.09 -7.55
CA ARG A 197 3.74 -14.01 -7.27
C ARG A 197 2.68 -13.45 -6.32
N ILE A 198 2.72 -12.14 -6.14
CA ILE A 198 1.72 -11.41 -5.37
C ILE A 198 0.93 -10.51 -6.30
N GLN A 199 -0.26 -10.15 -5.86
CA GLN A 199 -1.05 -9.09 -6.47
C GLN A 199 -0.47 -7.73 -6.08
N SER A 200 -0.62 -6.76 -6.97
CA SER A 200 -0.04 -5.42 -6.81
C SER A 200 -1.02 -4.46 -6.17
N TYR A 201 -0.49 -3.50 -5.42
CA TYR A 201 -1.19 -2.28 -5.02
C TYR A 201 -0.77 -1.18 -5.99
N VAL A 202 -1.73 -0.54 -6.66
CA VAL A 202 -1.44 0.53 -7.63
C VAL A 202 -2.06 1.82 -7.15
N SER A 203 -1.28 2.90 -7.13
CA SER A 203 -1.78 4.26 -6.91
C SER A 203 -1.41 5.13 -8.08
N ILE A 204 -2.40 5.76 -8.71
CA ILE A 204 -2.26 6.69 -9.81
C ILE A 204 -2.67 8.06 -9.30
N CYS A 205 -1.71 8.98 -9.22
CA CYS A 205 -1.86 10.33 -8.74
C CYS A 205 -1.90 11.31 -9.91
N ASN A 206 -2.70 12.38 -9.76
CA ASN A 206 -2.93 13.41 -10.78
C ASN A 206 -3.32 12.79 -12.13
N VAL A 207 -4.58 12.39 -12.27
CA VAL A 207 -5.03 11.82 -13.55
C VAL A 207 -5.18 12.93 -14.59
N ASP A 208 -4.13 13.18 -15.36
CA ASP A 208 -4.28 13.74 -16.70
C ASP A 208 -4.66 12.58 -17.64
N SER A 209 -5.54 12.84 -18.59
CA SER A 209 -6.39 11.89 -19.34
C SER A 209 -5.68 10.80 -20.19
N GLU A 210 -4.39 10.53 -20.00
CA GLU A 210 -3.56 9.75 -20.91
C GLU A 210 -3.32 8.29 -20.50
N ILE A 211 -3.48 7.91 -19.23
CA ILE A 211 -3.25 6.52 -18.82
C ILE A 211 -4.39 5.61 -19.29
N LYS A 212 -4.11 4.79 -20.31
CA LYS A 212 -5.00 3.72 -20.78
C LYS A 212 -4.95 2.53 -19.81
N LEU A 213 -5.83 2.53 -18.82
CA LEU A 213 -5.90 1.53 -17.75
C LEU A 213 -5.95 0.07 -18.26
N ASP A 214 -6.62 -0.22 -19.38
CA ASP A 214 -6.66 -1.57 -19.97
C ASP A 214 -5.26 -2.00 -20.43
N SER A 215 -4.58 -1.14 -21.17
CA SER A 215 -3.22 -1.42 -21.64
C SER A 215 -2.22 -1.46 -20.48
N PHE A 216 -2.45 -0.65 -19.45
CA PHE A 216 -1.64 -0.61 -18.25
C PHE A 216 -1.74 -1.91 -17.46
N SER A 217 -2.96 -2.33 -17.12
CA SER A 217 -3.24 -3.55 -16.35
C SER A 217 -2.93 -4.84 -17.11
N ALA A 218 -2.82 -4.79 -18.44
CA ALA A 218 -2.35 -5.91 -19.25
C ALA A 218 -0.83 -6.15 -19.16
N GLY A 219 -0.06 -5.27 -18.52
CA GLY A 219 1.37 -5.46 -18.33
C GLY A 219 1.69 -6.73 -17.53
N SER A 220 2.76 -7.43 -17.93
CA SER A 220 3.18 -8.70 -17.31
C SER A 220 3.36 -8.66 -15.78
N ILE A 221 3.71 -7.49 -15.22
CA ILE A 221 3.86 -7.30 -13.77
C ILE A 221 2.53 -7.42 -13.00
N PHE A 222 1.39 -7.33 -13.70
CA PHE A 222 0.04 -7.44 -13.13
C PHE A 222 -0.64 -8.76 -13.51
N SER A 223 0.12 -9.75 -14.00
CA SER A 223 -0.43 -11.04 -14.43
C SER A 223 -1.22 -11.79 -13.34
N ASN A 224 -0.95 -11.53 -12.06
CA ASN A 224 -1.72 -12.10 -10.94
C ASN A 224 -2.94 -11.25 -10.52
N GLY A 225 -3.16 -10.11 -11.16
CA GLY A 225 -4.18 -9.12 -10.82
C GLY A 225 -3.71 -8.07 -9.80
N LEU A 226 -4.65 -7.25 -9.36
CA LEU A 226 -4.45 -6.18 -8.39
C LEU A 226 -5.15 -6.53 -7.07
N VAL A 227 -4.50 -6.22 -5.95
CA VAL A 227 -5.17 -6.18 -4.65
C VAL A 227 -5.97 -4.89 -4.54
N GLU A 228 -5.33 -3.79 -4.95
CA GLU A 228 -5.85 -2.45 -4.77
C GLU A 228 -5.52 -1.58 -5.98
N ILE A 229 -6.47 -0.71 -6.33
CA ILE A 229 -6.23 0.41 -7.23
C ILE A 229 -6.77 1.70 -6.61
N SER A 230 -5.87 2.68 -6.47
CA SER A 230 -6.15 4.02 -5.95
C SER A 230 -5.96 5.03 -7.08
N ILE A 231 -6.98 5.83 -7.35
CA ILE A 231 -6.95 6.89 -8.35
C ILE A 231 -7.17 8.22 -7.62
N ARG A 232 -6.20 9.12 -7.70
CA ARG A 232 -6.20 10.39 -6.98
C ARG A 232 -5.98 11.54 -7.95
N SER A 233 -6.70 12.64 -7.75
CA SER A 233 -6.43 13.88 -8.46
C SER A 233 -6.40 15.07 -7.50
N ARG A 234 -5.43 15.98 -7.71
CA ARG A 234 -5.37 17.25 -6.99
C ARG A 234 -6.37 18.29 -7.53
N PHE A 235 -6.70 18.19 -8.81
CA PHE A 235 -7.78 18.98 -9.42
C PHE A 235 -9.07 18.16 -9.37
N LYS A 236 -10.26 18.74 -9.69
CA LYS A 236 -11.50 17.97 -9.89
C LYS A 236 -11.68 17.58 -11.38
N PRO A 237 -10.86 16.70 -12.01
CA PRO A 237 -11.12 16.23 -13.36
C PRO A 237 -12.25 15.20 -13.33
N ILE A 238 -12.85 15.00 -14.50
CA ILE A 238 -13.75 13.89 -14.75
C ILE A 238 -12.91 12.73 -15.24
N LEU A 239 -13.06 11.55 -14.62
CA LEU A 239 -12.44 10.33 -15.12
C LEU A 239 -13.08 9.95 -16.46
N VAL A 240 -12.32 10.10 -17.56
CA VAL A 240 -12.81 9.94 -18.95
C VAL A 240 -13.43 8.56 -19.19
N ASN A 241 -12.95 7.52 -18.49
CA ASN A 241 -13.51 6.18 -18.53
C ASN A 241 -13.67 5.61 -17.11
N ALA A 242 -14.75 6.02 -16.44
CA ALA A 242 -15.05 5.56 -15.10
C ALA A 242 -15.44 4.08 -15.04
N TYR A 243 -16.04 3.51 -16.09
CA TYR A 243 -16.52 2.11 -16.06
C TYR A 243 -15.47 1.13 -16.59
N HIS A 244 -14.32 1.10 -15.92
CA HIS A 244 -13.20 0.28 -16.34
C HIS A 244 -13.22 -1.12 -15.71
N GLU A 245 -13.08 -2.18 -16.51
CA GLU A 245 -13.12 -3.58 -16.02
C GLU A 245 -12.09 -3.88 -14.92
N VAL A 246 -10.96 -3.15 -14.92
CA VAL A 246 -9.97 -3.21 -13.84
C VAL A 246 -10.58 -2.87 -12.48
N PHE A 247 -11.40 -1.82 -12.38
CA PHE A 247 -12.04 -1.44 -11.13
C PHE A 247 -13.00 -2.53 -10.65
N ARG A 248 -13.80 -3.08 -11.56
CA ARG A 248 -14.76 -4.16 -11.26
C ARG A 248 -14.10 -5.42 -10.71
N ARG A 249 -12.89 -5.76 -11.18
CA ARG A 249 -12.18 -6.99 -10.81
C ARG A 249 -11.24 -6.81 -9.62
N THR A 250 -10.98 -5.57 -9.22
CA THR A 250 -10.04 -5.29 -8.12
C THR A 250 -10.81 -5.30 -6.80
N PRO A 251 -10.37 -6.08 -5.79
CA PRO A 251 -11.05 -6.16 -4.50
C PRO A 251 -11.13 -4.82 -3.77
N ASN A 252 -10.07 -4.00 -3.85
CA ASN A 252 -9.99 -2.72 -3.15
C ASN A 252 -9.88 -1.57 -4.15
N VAL A 253 -10.84 -0.67 -4.16
CA VAL A 253 -10.91 0.45 -5.11
C VAL A 253 -11.08 1.76 -4.36
N PHE A 254 -10.15 2.69 -4.61
CA PHE A 254 -10.14 3.99 -3.96
C PHE A 254 -10.12 5.10 -5.02
N PHE A 255 -11.00 6.08 -4.87
CA PHE A 255 -11.00 7.31 -5.65
C PHE A 255 -10.93 8.52 -4.70
N SER A 256 -10.11 9.53 -5.02
CA SER A 256 -10.06 10.78 -4.25
C SER A 256 -9.82 11.98 -5.15
N GLY A 257 -10.51 13.10 -4.85
CA GLY A 257 -10.41 14.34 -5.60
C GLY A 257 -10.93 14.27 -7.03
N ILE A 258 -11.70 13.24 -7.39
CA ILE A 258 -12.21 13.01 -8.76
C ILE A 258 -13.72 12.98 -8.72
N THR A 259 -14.36 13.66 -9.67
CA THR A 259 -15.81 13.56 -9.85
C THR A 259 -16.12 12.34 -10.69
N LEU A 260 -16.80 11.37 -10.08
CA LEU A 260 -17.18 10.12 -10.73
C LEU A 260 -18.63 10.17 -11.21
N PRO A 261 -18.94 9.57 -12.38
CA PRO A 261 -20.29 9.55 -12.92
C PRO A 261 -21.17 8.44 -12.34
N TYR A 262 -20.70 7.69 -11.33
CA TYR A 262 -21.42 6.56 -10.75
C TYR A 262 -22.73 6.99 -10.10
N THR A 263 -23.78 6.23 -10.36
CA THR A 263 -25.06 6.33 -9.68
C THR A 263 -25.16 5.32 -8.54
N TYR A 264 -26.26 5.36 -7.80
CA TYR A 264 -26.60 4.37 -6.79
C TYR A 264 -26.57 2.94 -7.35
N GLU A 265 -27.14 2.72 -8.53
CA GLU A 265 -27.20 1.41 -9.18
C GLU A 265 -25.82 0.86 -9.51
N ASP A 266 -24.86 1.74 -9.84
CA ASP A 266 -23.49 1.32 -10.15
C ASP A 266 -22.77 0.80 -8.90
N LEU A 267 -23.02 1.37 -7.72
CA LEU A 267 -22.41 0.90 -6.47
C LEU A 267 -22.75 -0.57 -6.17
N PHE A 268 -23.99 -0.97 -6.44
CA PHE A 268 -24.47 -2.33 -6.16
C PHE A 268 -24.46 -3.25 -7.38
N GLY A 269 -24.32 -2.71 -8.58
CA GLY A 269 -24.22 -3.48 -9.81
C GLY A 269 -22.77 -3.71 -10.22
N PHE A 270 -22.03 -2.63 -10.40
CA PHE A 270 -20.67 -2.65 -10.91
C PHE A 270 -19.65 -3.03 -9.83
N PHE A 271 -19.77 -2.49 -8.61
CA PHE A 271 -18.86 -2.77 -7.49
C PHE A 271 -19.35 -3.87 -6.53
N LYS A 272 -20.31 -4.69 -6.96
CA LYS A 272 -20.91 -5.73 -6.10
C LYS A 272 -19.93 -6.74 -5.50
N ASP A 273 -18.81 -6.97 -6.20
CA ASP A 273 -17.78 -7.95 -5.83
C ASP A 273 -16.56 -7.25 -5.19
N THR A 274 -16.61 -5.93 -5.02
CA THR A 274 -15.57 -5.12 -4.39
C THR A 274 -15.66 -5.27 -2.87
N LYS A 275 -14.55 -5.63 -2.25
CA LYS A 275 -14.45 -5.76 -0.79
C LYS A 275 -14.34 -4.40 -0.15
N GLU A 276 -13.43 -3.56 -0.63
CA GLU A 276 -13.24 -2.21 -0.10
C GLU A 276 -13.48 -1.17 -1.20
N LEU A 277 -14.51 -0.35 -1.04
CA LEU A 277 -14.81 0.74 -1.96
C LEU A 277 -14.76 2.08 -1.24
N THR A 278 -13.83 2.95 -1.63
CA THR A 278 -13.76 4.32 -1.14
C THR A 278 -13.93 5.33 -2.26
N LEU A 279 -14.94 6.18 -2.13
CA LEU A 279 -15.25 7.25 -3.06
C LEU A 279 -15.11 8.59 -2.33
N GLY A 280 -13.98 9.28 -2.47
CA GLY A 280 -13.67 10.48 -1.69
C GLY A 280 -14.59 11.68 -1.94
N SER A 281 -15.26 11.77 -3.08
CA SER A 281 -16.29 12.79 -3.32
C SER A 281 -17.23 12.32 -4.42
N VAL A 282 -18.52 12.16 -4.10
CA VAL A 282 -19.55 11.84 -5.07
C VAL A 282 -20.60 12.95 -5.08
N THR A 283 -20.68 13.67 -6.19
CA THR A 283 -21.60 14.82 -6.35
C THR A 283 -22.98 14.41 -6.86
N ARG A 284 -23.23 13.11 -7.07
CA ARG A 284 -24.42 12.60 -7.77
C ARG A 284 -25.30 11.66 -6.94
N ILE A 285 -24.96 11.42 -5.69
CA ILE A 285 -25.75 10.56 -4.80
C ILE A 285 -26.48 11.45 -3.81
N THR A 286 -27.81 11.44 -3.91
CA THR A 286 -28.70 12.19 -3.02
C THR A 286 -28.84 11.51 -1.66
N LYS A 287 -29.25 12.26 -0.63
CA LYS A 287 -29.58 11.69 0.69
C LYS A 287 -30.56 10.53 0.63
N GLN A 288 -31.58 10.59 -0.24
CA GLN A 288 -32.53 9.49 -0.42
C GLN A 288 -31.85 8.22 -0.95
N GLN A 289 -30.91 8.36 -1.89
CA GLN A 289 -30.13 7.23 -2.40
C GLN A 289 -29.15 6.69 -1.35
N LEU A 290 -28.66 7.52 -0.42
CA LEU A 290 -27.90 7.05 0.74
C LEU A 290 -28.77 6.20 1.68
N CYS A 291 -30.03 6.60 1.94
CA CYS A 291 -30.95 5.76 2.72
C CYS A 291 -31.18 4.41 2.02
N GLN A 292 -31.35 4.40 0.69
CA GLN A 292 -31.47 3.16 -0.09
C GLN A 292 -30.19 2.32 -0.07
N LEU A 293 -29.03 2.95 0.07
CA LEU A 293 -27.73 2.29 0.19
C LEU A 293 -27.64 1.57 1.52
N VAL A 294 -27.97 2.26 2.61
CA VAL A 294 -28.07 1.67 3.95
C VAL A 294 -29.12 0.54 3.99
N GLN A 295 -30.28 0.73 3.37
CA GLN A 295 -31.30 -0.31 3.24
C GLN A 295 -30.77 -1.55 2.52
N ASN A 296 -29.97 -1.38 1.46
CA ASN A 296 -29.39 -2.51 0.76
C ASN A 296 -28.46 -3.34 1.66
N PHE A 297 -27.64 -2.69 2.51
CA PHE A 297 -26.82 -3.39 3.49
C PHE A 297 -27.63 -4.18 4.52
N TYR A 298 -28.85 -3.74 4.81
CA TYR A 298 -29.78 -4.48 5.68
C TYR A 298 -30.50 -5.64 4.96
N GLU A 299 -30.92 -5.44 3.71
CA GLU A 299 -31.78 -6.40 2.98
C GLU A 299 -31.01 -7.46 2.19
N VAL A 300 -29.78 -7.18 1.79
CA VAL A 300 -28.94 -8.05 0.96
C VAL A 300 -27.77 -8.58 1.79
N LYS A 301 -27.42 -9.84 1.57
CA LYS A 301 -26.26 -10.45 2.23
C LYS A 301 -24.98 -9.95 1.57
N HIS A 302 -24.14 -9.27 2.34
CA HIS A 302 -22.81 -8.81 1.92
C HIS A 302 -21.70 -9.69 2.49
N ASP A 303 -20.51 -9.59 1.90
CA ASP A 303 -19.30 -10.22 2.44
C ASP A 303 -18.92 -9.56 3.78
N GLU A 304 -18.49 -10.33 4.78
CA GLU A 304 -18.08 -9.79 6.08
C GLU A 304 -16.80 -8.94 6.01
N GLU A 305 -16.04 -9.06 4.92
CA GLU A 305 -14.88 -8.20 4.60
C GLU A 305 -15.29 -6.91 3.87
N CYS A 306 -16.59 -6.67 3.66
CA CYS A 306 -17.05 -5.48 2.95
C CYS A 306 -16.81 -4.20 3.79
N PHE A 307 -16.19 -3.23 3.15
CA PHE A 307 -15.92 -1.89 3.66
C PHE A 307 -16.32 -0.87 2.59
N PHE A 308 -17.22 0.03 2.93
CA PHE A 308 -17.71 1.06 2.03
C PHE A 308 -17.53 2.43 2.65
N LYS A 309 -16.92 3.35 1.90
CA LYS A 309 -16.70 4.73 2.31
C LYS A 309 -17.05 5.69 1.18
N ILE A 310 -17.87 6.68 1.47
CA ILE A 310 -18.30 7.67 0.49
C ILE A 310 -18.26 9.08 1.08
N GLY A 311 -17.61 10.00 0.38
CA GLY A 311 -17.60 11.43 0.65
C GLY A 311 -18.76 12.13 -0.03
N ILE A 312 -19.50 12.90 0.76
CA ILE A 312 -20.73 13.57 0.37
C ILE A 312 -20.53 15.07 0.67
N GLU A 313 -20.90 15.92 -0.29
CA GLU A 313 -20.79 17.39 -0.15
C GLU A 313 -21.92 17.97 0.72
N GLU A 314 -22.94 17.19 1.06
CA GLU A 314 -24.07 17.57 1.91
C GLU A 314 -23.91 17.05 3.35
N ASP A 315 -24.34 17.85 4.32
CA ASP A 315 -24.44 17.42 5.72
C ASP A 315 -25.53 16.37 5.91
N PHE A 316 -25.19 15.31 6.64
CA PHE A 316 -26.15 14.29 7.04
C PHE A 316 -25.90 13.84 8.47
N LEU A 317 -26.93 13.30 9.11
CA LEU A 317 -26.80 12.60 10.38
C LEU A 317 -26.99 11.12 10.11
N VAL A 318 -26.20 10.25 10.75
CA VAL A 318 -26.33 8.79 10.63
C VAL A 318 -27.77 8.33 10.91
N LYS A 319 -28.44 8.94 11.89
CA LYS A 319 -29.84 8.67 12.23
C LYS A 319 -30.79 8.89 11.03
N ASP A 320 -30.55 9.90 10.21
CA ASP A 320 -31.42 10.21 9.06
C ASP A 320 -31.32 9.16 7.95
N LEU A 321 -30.17 8.48 7.86
CA LEU A 321 -29.92 7.42 6.88
C LEU A 321 -30.60 6.09 7.26
N LEU A 322 -30.95 5.92 8.53
CA LEU A 322 -31.59 4.71 9.06
C LEU A 322 -33.11 4.71 8.94
N THR A 323 -33.71 5.73 8.31
CA THR A 323 -35.17 5.89 8.18
C THR A 323 -35.89 4.75 7.46
N LEU A 324 -35.15 3.94 6.69
CA LEU A 324 -35.67 2.76 5.97
C LEU A 324 -35.36 1.43 6.69
N ILE A 325 -34.70 1.48 7.85
CA ILE A 325 -34.32 0.31 8.65
C ILE A 325 -35.30 0.16 9.81
N PRO A 326 -35.76 -1.06 10.15
CA PRO A 326 -36.57 -1.27 11.35
C PRO A 326 -35.84 -0.83 12.61
N GLU A 327 -36.53 -0.17 13.54
CA GLU A 327 -35.92 0.39 14.76
C GLU A 327 -35.27 -0.69 15.65
N GLU A 328 -35.81 -1.91 15.62
CA GLU A 328 -35.26 -3.07 16.32
C GLU A 328 -33.95 -3.61 15.73
N ALA A 329 -33.63 -3.23 14.49
CA ALA A 329 -32.47 -3.72 13.76
C ALA A 329 -31.23 -2.84 13.91
N TYR A 330 -31.31 -1.73 14.67
CA TYR A 330 -30.14 -0.90 14.93
C TYR A 330 -30.12 -0.30 16.34
N SER A 331 -28.93 0.06 16.81
CA SER A 331 -28.70 0.86 18.01
C SER A 331 -27.83 2.06 17.70
N LEU A 332 -28.22 3.23 18.23
CA LEU A 332 -27.44 4.45 18.12
C LEU A 332 -26.48 4.56 19.30
N HIS A 333 -25.26 4.97 19.01
CA HIS A 333 -24.19 5.12 19.97
C HIS A 333 -23.58 6.52 19.86
N LEU A 334 -23.13 7.05 20.99
CA LEU A 334 -22.38 8.30 21.07
C LEU A 334 -20.92 7.93 21.34
N LYS A 335 -20.02 8.41 20.48
CA LYS A 335 -18.58 8.31 20.67
C LYS A 335 -17.99 9.71 20.67
N ARG A 336 -17.03 9.93 21.57
CA ARG A 336 -16.23 11.16 21.59
C ARG A 336 -15.21 11.07 20.47
N SER A 337 -15.17 12.02 19.54
CA SER A 337 -14.09 12.07 18.54
C SER A 337 -12.77 12.28 19.28
N GLY A 338 -11.69 11.63 18.85
CA GLY A 338 -10.35 11.87 19.41
C GLY A 338 -9.88 13.32 19.26
N ASP A 339 -8.83 13.69 20.00
CA ASP A 339 -8.32 15.06 20.26
C ASP A 339 -7.91 15.87 19.01
N ILE A 340 -8.84 16.19 18.12
CA ILE A 340 -8.66 17.14 17.02
C ILE A 340 -9.49 18.39 17.34
N GLY A 341 -8.95 19.25 18.21
CA GLY A 341 -9.54 20.55 18.53
C GLY A 341 -9.72 20.82 20.03
N PRO A 342 -10.06 22.08 20.42
CA PRO A 342 -10.23 22.46 21.82
C PRO A 342 -11.52 21.91 22.46
N GLU A 343 -12.48 21.45 21.66
CA GLU A 343 -13.70 20.78 22.11
C GLU A 343 -13.88 19.46 21.35
N PRO A 344 -13.96 18.32 22.06
CA PRO A 344 -14.18 17.04 21.41
C PRO A 344 -15.61 16.97 20.85
N GLU A 345 -15.72 16.74 19.55
CA GLU A 345 -17.01 16.57 18.88
C GLU A 345 -17.64 15.23 19.26
N MET A 346 -18.96 15.25 19.46
CA MET A 346 -19.73 14.04 19.74
C MET A 346 -20.17 13.43 18.41
N MET A 347 -19.56 12.31 18.04
CA MET A 347 -19.90 11.56 16.85
C MET A 347 -21.00 10.54 17.17
N ILE A 348 -22.11 10.59 16.44
CA ILE A 348 -23.17 9.58 16.51
C ILE A 348 -22.87 8.52 15.46
N TRP A 349 -22.72 7.27 15.89
CA TRP A 349 -22.61 6.12 15.00
C TRP A 349 -23.72 5.10 15.31
N ALA A 350 -23.97 4.17 14.39
CA ALA A 350 -24.98 3.14 14.56
C ALA A 350 -24.40 1.74 14.37
N GLU A 351 -24.78 0.82 15.25
CA GLU A 351 -24.65 -0.62 15.01
C GLU A 351 -25.94 -1.11 14.37
N MET A 352 -25.87 -1.73 13.20
CA MET A 352 -27.01 -2.28 12.47
C MET A 352 -26.83 -3.78 12.30
N THR A 353 -27.89 -4.55 12.54
CA THR A 353 -27.94 -5.98 12.24
C THR A 353 -28.76 -6.21 10.98
N ASP A 354 -28.17 -6.85 9.97
CA ASP A 354 -28.86 -7.18 8.71
C ASP A 354 -29.86 -8.34 8.87
N ARG A 355 -30.67 -8.61 7.83
CA ARG A 355 -31.66 -9.70 7.84
C ARG A 355 -31.06 -11.11 7.95
N PHE A 356 -29.75 -11.25 7.78
CA PHE A 356 -29.01 -12.50 7.82
C PHE A 356 -28.18 -12.66 9.10
N GLY A 357 -28.26 -11.69 10.03
CA GLY A 357 -27.53 -11.68 11.30
C GLY A 357 -26.11 -11.12 11.22
N GLY A 358 -25.71 -10.55 10.08
CA GLY A 358 -24.46 -9.79 9.95
C GLY A 358 -24.55 -8.46 10.71
N ARG A 359 -23.43 -8.01 11.29
CA ARG A 359 -23.36 -6.78 12.09
C ARG A 359 -22.49 -5.75 11.41
N TRP A 360 -23.04 -4.54 11.28
CA TRP A 360 -22.50 -3.44 10.50
C TRP A 360 -22.38 -2.19 11.36
N GLY A 361 -21.27 -1.47 11.24
CA GLY A 361 -21.10 -0.13 11.79
C GLY A 361 -21.39 0.92 10.72
N LEU A 362 -22.18 1.94 11.06
CA LEU A 362 -22.45 3.10 10.22
C LEU A 362 -22.00 4.38 10.92
N MET A 363 -21.18 5.17 10.24
CA MET A 363 -20.44 6.27 10.83
C MET A 363 -20.37 7.47 9.91
N ASP A 364 -20.44 8.65 10.49
CA ASP A 364 -20.13 9.91 9.82
C ASP A 364 -18.82 10.47 10.38
N ILE A 365 -17.79 10.59 9.54
CA ILE A 365 -16.51 11.18 9.92
C ILE A 365 -16.32 12.49 9.15
N THR A 366 -16.18 13.58 9.90
CA THR A 366 -15.65 14.84 9.39
C THR A 366 -14.13 14.73 9.32
N VAL A 367 -13.55 14.81 8.12
CA VAL A 367 -12.09 14.79 7.96
C VAL A 367 -11.56 16.21 7.77
N TYR A 368 -10.78 16.67 8.76
CA TYR A 368 -9.96 17.87 8.62
C TYR A 368 -8.61 17.50 8.00
N GLU A 369 -8.47 17.62 6.68
CA GLU A 369 -7.14 17.55 6.05
C GLU A 369 -6.37 18.84 6.33
N LEU A 370 -5.17 18.69 6.95
CA LEU A 370 -4.21 19.76 7.25
C LEU A 370 -4.01 20.73 6.06
N GLY A 371 -4.71 21.85 6.09
CA GLY A 371 -4.46 23.02 5.24
C GLY A 371 -5.35 23.19 4.00
N ILE A 372 -6.30 22.29 3.73
CA ILE A 372 -7.32 22.49 2.69
C ILE A 372 -8.69 22.27 3.35
N VAL A 373 -9.40 23.37 3.59
CA VAL A 373 -10.79 23.32 4.07
C VAL A 373 -11.64 22.69 2.97
N ARG A 374 -11.92 21.40 3.10
CA ARG A 374 -13.07 20.77 2.46
C ARG A 374 -13.83 20.05 3.55
N ASP A 375 -15.00 20.57 3.86
CA ASP A 375 -16.02 19.91 4.65
C ASP A 375 -16.58 18.77 3.77
N GLU A 376 -15.89 17.64 3.73
CA GLU A 376 -16.39 16.42 3.10
C GLU A 376 -16.83 15.48 4.24
N ASN A 377 -18.14 15.31 4.40
CA ASN A 377 -18.70 14.34 5.34
C ASN A 377 -18.53 12.94 4.75
N LEU A 378 -17.90 12.05 5.50
CA LEU A 378 -17.61 10.69 5.05
C LEU A 378 -18.55 9.71 5.73
N LEU A 379 -19.48 9.15 4.96
CA LEU A 379 -20.25 7.99 5.38
C LEU A 379 -19.37 6.75 5.25
N ILE A 380 -19.22 6.02 6.35
CA ILE A 380 -18.57 4.71 6.40
C ILE A 380 -19.61 3.66 6.79
N ILE A 381 -19.63 2.56 6.05
CA ILE A 381 -20.38 1.34 6.36
C ILE A 381 -19.38 0.19 6.33
N CYS A 382 -19.19 -0.51 7.44
CA CYS A 382 -18.24 -1.62 7.51
C CYS A 382 -18.73 -2.71 8.45
N SER A 383 -18.18 -3.92 8.31
CA SER A 383 -18.42 -4.99 9.28
C SER A 383 -17.89 -4.59 10.66
N MET A 384 -18.65 -4.95 11.71
CA MET A 384 -18.23 -4.72 13.10
C MET A 384 -16.92 -5.41 13.50
N LYS A 385 -16.38 -6.30 12.66
CA LYS A 385 -15.02 -6.85 12.82
C LYS A 385 -13.95 -5.77 12.75
N TYR A 386 -14.05 -4.86 11.77
CA TYR A 386 -13.09 -3.76 11.60
C TYR A 386 -13.21 -2.72 12.71
N PHE A 387 -14.39 -2.60 13.32
CA PHE A 387 -14.63 -1.60 14.35
C PHE A 387 -13.90 -1.89 15.68
N ASN A 388 -13.65 -3.16 15.98
CA ASN A 388 -12.95 -3.58 17.20
C ASN A 388 -11.42 -3.66 17.03
N GLU A 389 -10.90 -3.73 15.80
CA GLU A 389 -9.45 -3.80 15.55
C GLU A 389 -8.80 -2.41 15.56
N ASP A 390 -9.53 -1.36 15.15
CA ASP A 390 -9.05 0.02 15.20
C ASP A 390 -9.32 0.72 16.55
N SER A 391 -10.19 0.20 17.42
CA SER A 391 -10.40 0.78 18.76
C SER A 391 -9.14 0.71 19.63
N ASP A 392 -8.33 -0.33 19.47
CA ASP A 392 -7.06 -0.48 20.21
C ASP A 392 -5.97 0.50 19.75
N GLN A 393 -6.10 1.13 18.57
CA GLN A 393 -5.18 2.19 18.11
C GLN A 393 -5.59 3.60 18.54
N PHE A 394 -6.86 3.81 18.90
CA PHE A 394 -7.33 5.09 19.46
C PHE A 394 -7.33 5.11 20.99
N ASP A 395 -7.31 3.94 21.64
CA ASP A 395 -7.37 3.81 23.10
C ASP A 395 -5.98 3.71 23.79
N SER A 396 -4.87 3.73 23.04
CA SER A 396 -3.54 3.40 23.61
C SER A 396 -2.81 4.50 24.40
N ASP A 397 -3.38 5.70 24.58
CA ASP A 397 -2.74 6.79 25.33
C ASP A 397 -3.46 7.17 26.65
N GLN A 398 -4.26 6.27 27.23
CA GLN A 398 -4.79 6.47 28.58
C GLN A 398 -4.31 5.42 29.57
N SER A 399 -3.10 5.61 30.09
CA SER A 399 -2.67 5.05 31.37
C SER A 399 -1.67 5.98 32.09
N ASP A 400 -2.00 7.26 32.21
CA ASP A 400 -1.38 8.14 33.21
C ASP A 400 -2.23 8.12 34.48
N SER A 401 -2.01 7.12 35.33
CA SER A 401 -2.43 7.20 36.72
C SER A 401 -1.48 8.16 37.44
N TYR A 402 -1.89 9.44 37.48
CA TYR A 402 -1.41 10.42 38.44
C TYR A 402 -1.61 9.88 39.86
N GLN A 403 -0.52 9.55 40.55
CA GLN A 403 -0.45 9.71 42.00
C GLN A 403 0.59 10.79 42.30
N SER A 404 0.10 12.03 42.35
CA SER A 404 0.73 13.08 43.13
C SER A 404 0.37 12.84 44.59
N ASP A 405 1.37 12.74 45.45
CA ASP A 405 1.30 13.28 46.80
C ASP A 405 2.66 13.93 47.08
N SER A 406 2.65 15.25 46.93
CA SER A 406 3.63 16.13 47.54
C SER A 406 3.11 16.43 48.94
N ASP A 407 3.92 16.25 49.98
CA ASP A 407 4.22 17.36 50.89
C ASP A 407 5.41 17.09 51.80
N GLN A 408 6.10 18.19 52.04
CA GLN A 408 7.41 18.38 52.65
C GLN A 408 7.42 18.13 54.16
N SER A 409 8.58 17.77 54.73
CA SER A 409 9.32 18.64 55.68
C SER A 409 10.54 17.94 56.30
N ASP A 410 11.59 18.73 56.48
CA ASP A 410 12.90 18.40 57.01
C ASP A 410 12.89 17.88 58.46
N SER A 411 13.84 17.01 58.83
CA SER A 411 14.70 17.21 60.01
C SER A 411 15.79 16.14 60.11
N ASP A 412 17.03 16.62 60.24
CA ASP A 412 18.20 15.88 60.70
C ASP A 412 17.97 15.21 62.07
N SER A 413 18.50 14.00 62.27
CA SER A 413 19.31 13.64 63.46
C SER A 413 19.74 12.16 63.44
N ASP A 414 21.06 11.95 63.40
CA ASP A 414 21.85 11.13 64.34
C ASP A 414 21.26 9.80 64.88
N GLN A 415 21.87 8.65 64.50
CA GLN A 415 22.77 7.84 65.36
C GLN A 415 22.89 6.36 64.92
N LEU A 416 24.16 5.92 64.94
CA LEU A 416 24.73 4.56 65.01
C LEU A 416 24.78 3.70 63.73
#